data_AF-A0A1B0G458-F1
#
_entry.id   AF-A0A1B0G458-F1
#
_cell.length_a   1.000
_cell.length_b   1.000
_cell.length_c   1.000
_cell.angle_alpha   90.00
_cell.angle_beta   90.00
_cell.angle_gamma   90.00
#
_symmetry.space_group_name_H-M   'P 1'
#
loop_
_entity.id
_entity.type
_entity.pdbx_description
1 polymer ?
#
loop_
_entity_poly.entity_id
_entity_poly.type
_entity_poly.pdbx_seq_one_letter_code
_entity_poly.pdbx_strand_id
1 'polypeptide(L)'
;MPLEINTPNKLEYQFHPVFGSLFTFKVRCANDAHLTLATNPVEENPTYEVFIGGWSNSKSVIRKNRQKPDVAAAITPCIVDANEFRGFWIQWSNNIISVGREGEAVAFLSYEAQDLFPINFIGICTAWGASGTWLIDEMPAPVPSRITRAPLAVPRVPVIKEVNTPDKLEYQFHPVSGNVFTFKVRSPNDAHLALTSNPVEEDPMYEVFIGGWSNSKSVIRKNRQKPDVAEADTPGILDGGEFRGFWIRWYDNVITVGREGEAAAFLSYDAPDLFPINFVGVCTGWGANGTWLLEESTAPSAPSEPAMGFAPPTSGGGPGCWVPAANGEIPPTSMEGGFDGSEQLYIARAKHEGDLIPGKLHPSHGVCYVAFGGGEHGHNEYEVLCAGGGQWVPVQDGNIPPNAVPGGETAEGEPLFIGRATHDGTVTVGKVQPSHGCCYIPYGGEEVAYKDFEVYVAM
;
A
#
# COMPACT_ATOMS: atom_id res chain seq x y z
N MET A 1 -16.71 -2.97 19.37
CA MET A 1 -17.93 -2.51 18.65
C MET A 1 -17.72 -1.03 18.37
N PRO A 2 -18.29 -0.40 17.33
CA PRO A 2 -18.17 1.05 17.23
C PRO A 2 -18.83 1.72 18.44
N LEU A 3 -18.15 2.70 19.03
CA LEU A 3 -18.63 3.53 20.12
C LEU A 3 -19.71 4.48 19.57
N GLU A 4 -20.92 4.38 20.10
CA GLU A 4 -22.01 5.29 19.78
C GLU A 4 -21.99 6.51 20.71
N ILE A 5 -21.95 7.71 20.12
CA ILE A 5 -21.86 8.98 20.84
C ILE A 5 -22.98 9.91 20.41
N ASN A 6 -23.69 10.47 21.37
CA ASN A 6 -24.75 11.45 21.11
C ASN A 6 -24.26 12.85 21.46
N THR A 7 -24.44 13.78 20.51
CA THR A 7 -24.07 15.19 20.66
C THR A 7 -25.36 16.02 20.71
N PRO A 8 -25.55 16.87 21.75
CA PRO A 8 -26.73 17.71 21.86
C PRO A 8 -26.66 18.87 20.84
N ASN A 9 -27.80 19.55 20.64
CA ASN A 9 -27.87 20.80 19.88
C ASN A 9 -27.19 21.95 20.64
N LYS A 10 -25.86 21.90 20.73
CA LYS A 10 -25.01 22.87 21.40
C LYS A 10 -23.60 22.72 20.83
N LEU A 11 -22.95 23.86 20.55
CA LEU A 11 -21.55 23.89 20.13
C LEU A 11 -20.64 23.62 21.34
N GLU A 12 -20.51 22.35 21.70
CA GLU A 12 -19.66 21.86 22.79
C GLU A 12 -18.98 20.57 22.31
N TYR A 13 -17.65 20.62 22.20
CA TYR A 13 -16.89 19.50 21.66
C TYR A 13 -16.67 18.41 22.69
N GLN A 14 -16.94 17.17 22.27
CA GLN A 14 -16.47 15.97 22.98
C GLN A 14 -15.19 15.50 22.30
N PHE A 15 -14.07 15.55 23.02
CA PHE A 15 -12.76 15.19 22.49
C PHE A 15 -12.45 13.70 22.65
N HIS A 16 -11.97 13.10 21.58
CA HIS A 16 -11.55 11.70 21.51
C HIS A 16 -10.09 11.64 21.07
N PRO A 17 -9.25 10.80 21.72
CA PRO A 17 -7.88 10.59 21.26
C PRO A 17 -7.88 9.90 19.90
N VAL A 18 -6.91 10.24 19.06
CA VAL A 18 -6.67 9.61 17.76
C VAL A 18 -5.23 9.10 17.68
N PHE A 19 -5.04 7.95 17.02
CA PHE A 19 -3.72 7.37 16.77
C PHE A 19 -3.49 7.26 15.26
N GLY A 20 -2.30 7.66 14.80
CA GLY A 20 -1.97 7.68 13.38
C GLY A 20 -2.45 8.95 12.67
N SER A 21 -2.73 8.83 11.37
CA SER A 21 -3.01 9.94 10.46
C SER A 21 -4.37 9.87 9.78
N LEU A 22 -5.25 8.94 10.18
CA LEU A 22 -6.56 8.71 9.60
C LEU A 22 -7.60 8.58 10.72
N PHE A 23 -8.72 9.28 10.57
CA PHE A 23 -9.88 9.15 11.45
C PHE A 23 -11.13 8.86 10.62
N THR A 24 -11.76 7.72 10.89
CA THR A 24 -13.01 7.28 10.28
C THR A 24 -14.16 7.40 11.26
N PHE A 25 -15.32 7.83 10.78
CA PHE A 25 -16.53 7.92 11.60
C PHE A 25 -17.77 7.86 10.72
N LYS A 26 -18.91 7.49 11.30
CA LYS A 26 -20.23 7.71 10.71
C LYS A 26 -21.02 8.69 11.56
N VAL A 27 -21.86 9.50 10.92
CA VAL A 27 -22.71 10.46 11.62
C VAL A 27 -24.10 10.48 10.98
N ARG A 28 -25.10 10.61 11.83
CA ARG A 28 -26.49 10.90 11.46
C ARG A 28 -26.90 12.21 12.11
N CYS A 29 -27.12 13.25 11.31
CA CYS A 29 -27.53 14.58 11.76
C CYS A 29 -28.26 15.34 10.63
N ALA A 30 -29.14 16.27 11.01
CA ALA A 30 -30.01 16.95 10.05
C ALA A 30 -29.33 18.11 9.29
N ASN A 31 -28.27 18.70 9.86
CA ASN A 31 -27.65 19.91 9.33
C ASN A 31 -26.13 19.72 9.22
N ASP A 32 -25.41 19.87 10.33
CA ASP A 32 -23.96 20.06 10.28
C ASP A 32 -23.26 19.10 11.25
N ALA A 33 -22.31 18.34 10.73
CA ALA A 33 -21.32 17.61 11.51
C ALA A 33 -20.06 18.47 11.64
N HIS A 34 -19.67 18.79 12.87
CA HIS A 34 -18.53 19.68 13.14
C HIS A 34 -17.44 18.92 13.90
N LEU A 35 -16.23 18.95 13.34
CA LEU A 35 -15.04 18.30 13.90
C LEU A 35 -13.94 19.34 14.13
N THR A 36 -13.16 19.18 15.20
CA THR A 36 -11.94 19.97 15.48
C THR A 36 -10.76 19.03 15.58
N LEU A 37 -9.70 19.30 14.81
CA LEU A 37 -8.39 18.66 14.89
C LEU A 37 -7.51 19.46 15.87
N ALA A 38 -7.03 18.83 16.94
CA ALA A 38 -6.29 19.49 18.02
C ALA A 38 -5.13 18.63 18.58
N THR A 39 -4.11 19.31 19.13
CA THR A 39 -3.03 18.66 19.87
C THR A 39 -3.46 18.24 21.28
N ASN A 40 -4.34 19.03 21.90
CA ASN A 40 -4.83 18.87 23.28
C ASN A 40 -6.37 18.77 23.26
N PRO A 41 -7.00 18.10 24.25
CA PRO A 41 -8.46 17.93 24.32
C PRO A 41 -9.15 19.19 24.89
N VAL A 42 -8.75 20.37 24.40
CA VAL A 42 -9.27 21.68 24.82
C VAL A 42 -9.48 22.55 23.59
N GLU A 43 -10.41 23.50 23.68
CA GLU A 43 -10.72 24.44 22.60
C GLU A 43 -9.72 25.62 22.59
N GLU A 44 -8.44 25.32 22.35
CA GLU A 44 -7.36 26.33 22.24
C GLU A 44 -6.69 26.31 20.87
N ASN A 45 -6.12 27.42 20.44
CA ASN A 45 -5.34 27.48 19.20
C ASN A 45 -3.93 26.90 19.40
N PRO A 46 -3.33 26.26 18.38
CA PRO A 46 -3.84 26.15 17.01
C PRO A 46 -4.85 25.01 16.82
N THR A 47 -5.87 25.25 15.98
CA THR A 47 -6.88 24.25 15.59
C THR A 47 -7.22 24.32 14.11
N TYR A 48 -7.61 23.17 13.55
CA TYR A 48 -8.33 23.11 12.26
C TYR A 48 -9.74 22.56 12.50
N GLU A 49 -10.75 23.31 12.09
CA GLU A 49 -12.16 22.94 12.15
C GLU A 49 -12.62 22.42 10.79
N VAL A 50 -13.29 21.27 10.78
CA VAL A 50 -13.90 20.67 9.60
C VAL A 50 -15.42 20.69 9.80
N PHE A 51 -16.12 21.36 8.89
CA PHE A 51 -17.58 21.39 8.84
C PHE A 51 -18.02 20.53 7.65
N ILE A 52 -18.82 19.49 7.90
CA ILE A 52 -19.41 18.64 6.87
C ILE A 52 -20.92 18.89 6.87
N GLY A 53 -21.46 19.27 5.71
CA GLY A 53 -22.88 19.63 5.59
C GLY A 53 -23.23 20.99 6.19
N GLY A 54 -22.27 21.91 6.31
CA GLY A 54 -22.55 23.27 6.76
C GLY A 54 -23.56 24.03 5.88
N TRP A 55 -24.12 25.10 6.45
CA TRP A 55 -25.07 26.01 5.79
C TRP A 55 -26.28 25.28 5.22
N SER A 56 -27.02 24.61 6.09
CA SER A 56 -28.19 23.81 5.73
C SER A 56 -27.83 22.68 4.77
N ASN A 57 -26.75 21.96 5.08
CA ASN A 57 -26.33 20.79 4.33
C ASN A 57 -25.99 21.09 2.87
N SER A 58 -25.37 22.24 2.60
CA SER A 58 -25.06 22.69 1.24
C SER A 58 -23.57 22.74 0.92
N LYS A 59 -22.70 22.86 1.93
CA LYS A 59 -21.25 22.95 1.72
C LYS A 59 -20.43 22.44 2.90
N SER A 60 -19.20 22.04 2.62
CA SER A 60 -18.21 21.62 3.60
C SER A 60 -17.01 22.56 3.58
N VAL A 61 -16.42 22.87 4.74
CA VAL A 61 -15.27 23.81 4.81
C VAL A 61 -14.23 23.36 5.83
N ILE A 62 -12.98 23.75 5.59
CA ILE A 62 -11.90 23.71 6.58
C ILE A 62 -11.64 25.15 7.04
N ARG A 63 -11.57 25.37 8.36
CA ARG A 63 -11.26 26.68 8.96
C ARG A 63 -10.10 26.54 9.93
N LYS A 64 -9.21 27.53 9.94
CA LYS A 64 -8.11 27.59 10.90
C LYS A 64 -8.46 28.52 12.06
N ASN A 65 -8.19 28.08 13.29
CA ASN A 65 -8.25 28.90 14.51
C ASN A 65 -9.58 29.63 14.74
N ARG A 66 -10.70 29.08 14.27
CA ARG A 66 -12.04 29.69 14.33
C ARG A 66 -12.15 31.07 13.67
N GLN A 67 -11.22 31.42 12.79
CA GLN A 67 -11.17 32.72 12.14
C GLN A 67 -11.56 32.64 10.68
N LYS A 68 -12.25 33.68 10.18
CA LYS A 68 -12.53 33.84 8.74
C LYS A 68 -11.33 34.51 8.05
N PRO A 69 -11.06 34.22 6.76
CA PRO A 69 -11.84 33.35 5.86
C PRO A 69 -11.63 31.84 6.11
N ASP A 70 -12.52 31.01 5.57
CA ASP A 70 -12.29 29.55 5.52
C ASP A 70 -11.09 29.26 4.60
N VAL A 71 -10.26 28.27 4.94
CA VAL A 71 -9.03 27.96 4.19
C VAL A 71 -9.27 26.99 3.04
N ALA A 72 -10.35 26.20 3.09
CA ALA A 72 -10.85 25.40 1.99
C ALA A 72 -12.38 25.30 2.06
N ALA A 73 -13.03 25.14 0.90
CA ALA A 73 -14.48 24.98 0.81
C ALA A 73 -14.86 24.11 -0.40
N ALA A 74 -15.91 23.31 -0.24
CA ALA A 74 -16.49 22.49 -1.29
C ALA A 74 -18.03 22.55 -1.23
N ILE A 75 -18.69 22.52 -2.38
CA ILE A 75 -20.16 22.45 -2.46
C ILE A 75 -20.57 20.98 -2.30
N THR A 76 -21.35 20.68 -1.26
CA THR A 76 -21.66 19.31 -0.81
C THR A 76 -23.14 19.22 -0.40
N PRO A 77 -24.07 19.35 -1.37
CA PRO A 77 -25.50 19.36 -1.09
C PRO A 77 -25.95 18.01 -0.55
N CYS A 78 -26.77 18.05 0.49
CA CYS A 78 -27.37 16.88 1.11
C CYS A 78 -26.33 15.82 1.50
N ILE A 79 -25.15 16.20 2.01
CA ILE A 79 -24.05 15.27 2.30
C ILE A 79 -24.26 14.48 3.59
N VAL A 80 -24.89 15.06 4.63
CA VAL A 80 -25.34 14.34 5.84
C VAL A 80 -26.85 14.06 5.81
N ASP A 81 -27.35 13.17 6.67
CA ASP A 81 -28.77 12.82 6.75
C ASP A 81 -29.26 12.65 8.20
N ALA A 82 -30.50 13.07 8.47
CA ALA A 82 -31.11 12.97 9.79
C ALA A 82 -31.58 11.55 10.17
N ASN A 83 -31.83 10.71 9.17
CA ASN A 83 -32.43 9.38 9.32
C ASN A 83 -31.41 8.25 9.13
N GLU A 84 -30.30 8.53 8.43
CA GLU A 84 -29.29 7.54 8.06
C GLU A 84 -27.89 7.92 8.52
N PHE A 85 -27.11 6.92 8.95
CA PHE A 85 -25.68 7.11 9.21
C PHE A 85 -24.92 7.21 7.89
N ARG A 86 -24.19 8.31 7.73
CA ARG A 86 -23.27 8.49 6.59
C ARG A 86 -21.85 8.52 7.09
N GLY A 87 -20.99 7.75 6.42
CA GLY A 87 -19.60 7.60 6.80
C GLY A 87 -18.68 8.61 6.12
N PHE A 88 -17.64 9.00 6.84
CA PHE A 88 -16.63 9.95 6.42
C PHE A 88 -15.26 9.55 6.96
N TRP A 89 -14.22 10.06 6.32
CA TRP A 89 -12.86 10.00 6.81
C TRP A 89 -12.18 11.37 6.75
N ILE A 90 -11.29 11.61 7.70
CA ILE A 90 -10.37 12.74 7.71
C ILE A 90 -8.95 12.17 7.79
N GLN A 91 -8.08 12.55 6.87
CA GLN A 91 -6.68 12.14 6.83
C GLN A 91 -5.76 13.37 6.91
N TRP A 92 -4.65 13.24 7.63
CA TRP A 92 -3.60 14.28 7.69
C TRP A 92 -2.21 13.68 7.46
N SER A 93 -1.56 14.02 6.35
CA SER A 93 -0.20 13.56 6.05
C SER A 93 0.52 14.52 5.12
N ASN A 94 1.84 14.63 5.23
CA ASN A 94 2.66 15.50 4.37
C ASN A 94 2.10 16.92 4.26
N ASN A 95 1.69 17.51 5.39
CA ASN A 95 1.07 18.84 5.47
C ASN A 95 -0.31 18.97 4.79
N ILE A 96 -0.94 17.91 4.31
CA ILE A 96 -2.26 17.97 3.69
C ILE A 96 -3.32 17.42 4.65
N ILE A 97 -4.41 18.17 4.84
CA ILE A 97 -5.65 17.72 5.49
C ILE A 97 -6.66 17.41 4.41
N SER A 98 -7.16 16.18 4.37
CA SER A 98 -8.14 15.69 3.39
C SER A 98 -9.36 15.14 4.08
N VAL A 99 -10.54 15.37 3.50
CA VAL A 99 -11.83 14.91 3.98
C VAL A 99 -12.58 14.23 2.84
N GLY A 100 -13.00 12.99 3.04
CA GLY A 100 -13.75 12.20 2.05
C GLY A 100 -14.90 11.43 2.69
N ARG A 101 -15.69 10.76 1.85
CA ARG A 101 -16.77 9.87 2.33
C ARG A 101 -16.22 8.47 2.56
N GLU A 102 -16.82 7.75 3.49
CA GLU A 102 -16.52 6.33 3.71
C GLU A 102 -16.72 5.56 2.40
N GLY A 103 -15.71 4.77 2.02
CA GLY A 103 -15.71 4.06 0.75
C GLY A 103 -15.36 4.92 -0.48
N GLU A 104 -15.01 6.21 -0.31
CA GLU A 104 -14.46 7.04 -1.39
C GLU A 104 -12.97 7.31 -1.13
N ALA A 105 -12.07 6.89 -2.02
CA ALA A 105 -10.64 7.19 -1.89
C ALA A 105 -10.29 8.67 -2.16
N VAL A 106 -11.16 9.39 -2.91
CA VAL A 106 -10.95 10.79 -3.28
C VAL A 106 -11.59 11.70 -2.23
N ALA A 107 -10.81 12.64 -1.72
CA ALA A 107 -11.31 13.68 -0.84
C ALA A 107 -12.25 14.63 -1.59
N PHE A 108 -13.44 14.92 -1.04
CA PHE A 108 -14.29 16.01 -1.54
C PHE A 108 -13.81 17.38 -1.07
N LEU A 109 -12.89 17.44 -0.12
CA LEU A 109 -12.34 18.66 0.46
C LEU A 109 -10.90 18.40 0.92
N SER A 110 -9.96 19.23 0.47
CA SER A 110 -8.54 19.13 0.85
C SER A 110 -7.91 20.51 1.08
N TYR A 111 -6.87 20.57 1.89
CA TYR A 111 -6.10 21.78 2.17
C TYR A 111 -4.63 21.44 2.50
N GLU A 112 -3.70 22.14 1.85
CA GLU A 112 -2.27 22.08 2.18
C GLU A 112 -1.97 23.09 3.31
N ALA A 113 -1.81 22.57 4.52
CA ALA A 113 -1.53 23.32 5.73
C ALA A 113 -0.05 23.73 5.80
N GLN A 114 0.21 25.04 5.80
CA GLN A 114 1.57 25.58 5.92
C GLN A 114 2.27 25.23 7.26
N ASP A 115 1.48 24.92 8.28
CA ASP A 115 1.88 24.71 9.66
C ASP A 115 0.95 23.68 10.31
N LEU A 116 1.01 22.45 9.79
CA LEU A 116 0.31 21.31 10.37
C LEU A 116 1.00 20.89 11.67
N PHE A 117 0.27 20.97 12.79
CA PHE A 117 0.73 20.53 14.10
C PHE A 117 0.35 19.06 14.37
N PRO A 118 0.95 18.39 15.35
CA PRO A 118 0.55 17.03 15.72
C PRO A 118 -0.91 16.97 16.16
N ILE A 119 -1.73 16.22 15.43
CA ILE A 119 -3.14 16.01 15.76
C ILE A 119 -3.24 14.75 16.63
N ASN A 120 -3.56 14.94 17.91
CA ASN A 120 -3.70 13.86 18.88
C ASN A 120 -5.14 13.66 19.33
N PHE A 121 -6.00 14.65 19.10
CA PHE A 121 -7.42 14.60 19.47
C PHE A 121 -8.30 15.11 18.35
N ILE A 122 -9.47 14.49 18.25
CA ILE A 122 -10.60 15.00 17.46
C ILE A 122 -11.73 15.36 18.41
N GLY A 123 -12.13 16.62 18.40
CA GLY A 123 -13.37 17.08 18.99
C GLY A 123 -14.51 16.84 18.01
N ILE A 124 -15.61 16.22 18.45
CA ILE A 124 -16.84 16.10 17.67
C ILE A 124 -17.99 16.89 18.33
N CYS A 125 -18.83 17.53 17.53
CA CYS A 125 -20.12 18.05 17.95
C CYS A 125 -21.07 18.19 16.75
N THR A 126 -22.38 18.26 16.99
CA THR A 126 -23.33 18.77 16.00
C THR A 126 -23.60 20.24 16.27
N ALA A 127 -23.49 21.07 15.22
CA ALA A 127 -23.59 22.52 15.38
C ALA A 127 -25.05 22.97 15.62
N TRP A 128 -25.24 24.28 15.82
CA TRP A 128 -26.54 24.88 16.12
C TRP A 128 -27.65 24.46 15.14
N GLY A 129 -28.75 23.95 15.69
CA GLY A 129 -29.94 23.55 14.94
C GLY A 129 -30.06 22.06 14.67
N ALA A 130 -29.14 21.21 15.12
CA ALA A 130 -29.27 19.75 15.02
C ALA A 130 -28.65 19.05 16.24
N SER A 131 -29.25 17.92 16.64
CA SER A 131 -28.57 16.87 17.41
C SER A 131 -28.00 15.84 16.44
N GLY A 132 -26.97 15.10 16.84
CA GLY A 132 -26.46 13.99 16.03
C GLY A 132 -25.94 12.82 16.84
N THR A 133 -26.09 11.65 16.23
CA THR A 133 -25.52 10.39 16.72
C THR A 133 -24.32 10.05 15.84
N TRP A 134 -23.22 9.69 16.47
CA TRP A 134 -21.94 9.36 15.84
C TRP A 134 -21.59 7.91 16.14
N LEU A 135 -21.04 7.20 15.16
CA LEU A 135 -20.40 5.91 15.32
C LEU A 135 -18.92 6.11 15.04
N ILE A 136 -18.09 5.86 16.04
CA ILE A 136 -16.64 5.93 15.93
C ILE A 136 -16.11 4.55 16.27
N ASP A 137 -15.22 3.98 15.46
CA ASP A 137 -14.65 2.68 15.78
C ASP A 137 -13.95 2.75 17.15
N GLU A 138 -14.29 1.81 18.06
CA GLU A 138 -13.66 1.74 19.38
C GLU A 138 -12.15 1.58 19.19
N MET A 139 -11.40 2.65 19.46
CA MET A 139 -9.98 2.51 19.71
C MET A 139 -9.83 1.78 21.05
N PRO A 140 -9.02 0.71 21.13
CA PRO A 140 -8.93 -0.10 22.34
C PRO A 140 -8.60 0.81 23.54
N ALA A 141 -9.44 0.76 24.57
CA ALA A 141 -9.19 1.48 25.80
C ALA A 141 -7.80 1.12 26.35
N PRO A 142 -7.07 2.06 26.97
CA PRO A 142 -5.85 1.71 27.68
C PRO A 142 -6.23 0.74 28.80
N VAL A 143 -5.78 -0.51 28.68
CA VAL A 143 -5.94 -1.53 29.71
C VAL A 143 -5.34 -0.97 31.01
N PRO A 144 -6.05 -0.99 32.17
CA PRO A 144 -5.51 -0.45 33.40
C PRO A 144 -4.33 -1.33 33.83
N SER A 145 -3.12 -0.87 33.55
CA SER A 145 -1.89 -1.53 33.95
C SER A 145 -1.81 -1.53 35.48
N ARG A 146 -1.83 -2.71 36.08
CA ARG A 146 -1.30 -2.93 37.44
C ARG A 146 0.06 -2.23 37.51
N ILE A 147 0.24 -1.44 38.55
CA ILE A 147 1.44 -0.64 38.81
C ILE A 147 2.66 -1.57 38.90
N THR A 148 3.30 -1.81 37.76
CA THR A 148 4.74 -2.01 37.67
C THR A 148 5.21 -1.01 36.64
N ARG A 149 5.96 0.00 37.10
CA ARG A 149 6.54 1.07 36.30
C ARG A 149 7.18 0.47 35.03
N ALA A 150 6.46 0.52 33.92
CA ALA A 150 7.05 0.34 32.61
C ALA A 150 7.86 1.60 32.31
N PRO A 151 9.12 1.50 31.84
CA PRO A 151 9.89 2.67 31.48
C PRO A 151 9.19 3.41 30.33
N LEU A 152 9.23 4.74 30.40
CA LEU A 152 8.68 5.67 29.41
C LEU A 152 9.02 5.20 27.99
N ALA A 153 8.01 5.06 27.14
CA ALA A 153 8.22 4.84 25.71
C ALA A 153 8.87 6.10 25.12
N VAL A 154 10.18 6.01 24.89
CA VAL A 154 10.94 6.99 24.12
C VAL A 154 10.38 6.98 22.69
N PRO A 155 10.14 8.12 22.04
CA PRO A 155 9.80 8.13 20.62
C PRO A 155 10.85 7.30 19.87
N ARG A 156 10.42 6.24 19.17
CA ARG A 156 11.34 5.42 18.36
C ARG A 156 11.79 6.27 17.19
N VAL A 157 12.94 6.90 17.35
CA VAL A 157 13.73 7.42 16.24
C VAL A 157 13.97 6.23 15.29
N PRO A 158 13.71 6.34 13.98
CA PRO A 158 14.13 5.31 13.04
C PRO A 158 15.61 5.03 13.30
N VAL A 159 15.94 3.77 13.59
CA VAL A 159 17.33 3.40 13.88
C VAL A 159 18.04 3.45 12.55
N ILE A 160 18.73 4.57 12.31
CA ILE A 160 19.57 4.75 11.14
C ILE A 160 20.88 4.04 11.44
N LYS A 161 21.14 2.95 10.71
CA LYS A 161 22.43 2.26 10.75
C LYS A 161 23.38 2.93 9.77
N GLU A 162 24.47 3.47 10.28
CA GLU A 162 25.58 3.93 9.45
C GLU A 162 26.48 2.75 9.07
N VAL A 163 26.74 2.58 7.77
CA VAL A 163 27.61 1.54 7.21
C VAL A 163 28.69 2.20 6.37
N ASN A 164 29.95 1.83 6.61
CA ASN A 164 31.07 2.35 5.83
C ASN A 164 31.63 1.26 4.93
N THR A 165 31.81 1.57 3.66
CA THR A 165 32.32 0.65 2.64
C THR A 165 33.65 1.19 2.12
N PRO A 166 34.75 0.43 2.20
CA PRO A 166 36.03 0.85 1.64
C PRO A 166 35.99 0.80 0.10
N ASP A 167 37.06 1.28 -0.54
CA ASP A 167 37.29 1.08 -1.98
C ASP A 167 37.62 -0.39 -2.25
N LYS A 168 36.58 -1.22 -2.22
CA LYS A 168 36.65 -2.67 -2.36
C LYS A 168 35.29 -3.23 -2.72
N LEU A 169 35.25 -4.05 -3.75
CA LEU A 169 34.05 -4.77 -4.19
C LEU A 169 33.77 -5.97 -3.26
N GLU A 170 33.36 -5.69 -2.03
CA GLU A 170 32.92 -6.68 -1.04
C GLU A 170 31.60 -6.21 -0.43
N TYR A 171 30.52 -6.95 -0.69
CA TYR A 171 29.18 -6.60 -0.23
C TYR A 171 29.03 -6.85 1.28
N GLN A 172 28.51 -5.85 1.99
CA GLN A 172 28.01 -6.02 3.34
C GLN A 172 26.50 -6.25 3.27
N PHE A 173 26.03 -7.46 3.58
CA PHE A 173 24.63 -7.84 3.46
C PHE A 173 23.79 -7.44 4.67
N HIS A 174 22.62 -6.88 4.39
CA HIS A 174 21.62 -6.46 5.36
C HIS A 174 20.29 -7.15 5.06
N PRO A 175 19.60 -7.71 6.07
CA PRO A 175 18.26 -8.27 5.86
C PRO A 175 17.28 -7.13 5.51
N VAL A 176 16.37 -7.41 4.60
CA VAL A 176 15.30 -6.50 4.21
C VAL A 176 13.93 -7.15 4.43
N SER A 177 12.95 -6.34 4.79
CA SER A 177 11.57 -6.76 4.98
C SER A 177 10.67 -5.96 4.04
N GLY A 178 9.87 -6.64 3.23
CA GLY A 178 9.04 -6.01 2.20
C GLY A 178 9.80 -5.81 0.90
N ASN A 179 9.22 -5.00 0.02
CA ASN A 179 9.63 -4.90 -1.38
C ASN A 179 10.21 -3.52 -1.75
N VAL A 180 10.51 -2.70 -0.74
CA VAL A 180 11.19 -1.41 -0.89
C VAL A 180 12.39 -1.37 0.04
N PHE A 181 13.52 -0.95 -0.50
CA PHE A 181 14.70 -0.62 0.26
C PHE A 181 15.03 0.87 0.11
N THR A 182 14.92 1.63 1.19
CA THR A 182 15.28 3.04 1.29
C THR A 182 16.64 3.20 1.94
N PHE A 183 17.50 4.03 1.37
CA PHE A 183 18.82 4.31 1.92
C PHE A 183 19.31 5.68 1.50
N LYS A 184 20.30 6.21 2.23
CA LYS A 184 21.12 7.34 1.75
C LYS A 184 22.56 6.92 1.62
N VAL A 185 23.27 7.50 0.66
CA VAL A 185 24.70 7.24 0.46
C VAL A 185 25.42 8.56 0.16
N ARG A 186 26.62 8.68 0.73
CA ARG A 186 27.61 9.70 0.39
C ARG A 186 28.82 8.98 -0.18
N SER A 187 29.07 9.15 -1.47
CA SER A 187 30.17 8.55 -2.22
C SER A 187 30.41 9.38 -3.48
N PRO A 188 31.65 9.60 -3.92
CA PRO A 188 31.91 10.35 -5.16
C PRO A 188 31.43 9.62 -6.43
N ASN A 189 31.31 8.29 -6.40
CA ASN A 189 30.82 7.44 -7.49
C ASN A 189 30.58 5.99 -7.01
N ASP A 190 30.07 5.14 -7.90
CA ASP A 190 30.07 3.68 -7.81
C ASP A 190 29.45 3.11 -6.51
N ALA A 191 28.23 3.53 -6.18
CA ALA A 191 27.41 2.90 -5.15
C ALA A 191 26.79 1.61 -5.69
N HIS A 192 27.18 0.46 -5.15
CA HIS A 192 26.74 -0.86 -5.63
C HIS A 192 25.81 -1.51 -4.61
N LEU A 193 24.70 -2.05 -5.10
CA LEU A 193 23.75 -2.82 -4.32
C LEU A 193 23.54 -4.19 -4.94
N ALA A 194 23.59 -5.25 -4.14
CA ALA A 194 23.28 -6.63 -4.55
C ALA A 194 21.94 -7.05 -3.95
N LEU A 195 21.01 -7.49 -4.79
CA LEU A 195 19.72 -8.03 -4.37
C LEU A 195 19.82 -9.56 -4.41
N THR A 196 19.63 -10.23 -3.27
CA THR A 196 19.86 -11.68 -3.11
C THR A 196 18.83 -12.34 -2.18
N SER A 197 18.60 -13.64 -2.35
CA SER A 197 17.79 -14.43 -1.41
C SER A 197 18.52 -14.76 -0.10
N ASN A 198 19.84 -14.88 -0.16
CA ASN A 198 20.73 -15.22 0.96
C ASN A 198 21.84 -14.16 1.08
N PRO A 199 22.47 -13.98 2.25
CA PRO A 199 23.50 -12.94 2.46
C PRO A 199 24.87 -13.35 1.89
N VAL A 200 24.88 -13.82 0.64
CA VAL A 200 26.06 -14.33 -0.07
C VAL A 200 25.99 -13.90 -1.53
N GLU A 201 27.16 -13.76 -2.16
CA GLU A 201 27.27 -13.47 -3.60
C GLU A 201 27.08 -14.76 -4.41
N GLU A 202 25.83 -15.16 -4.66
CA GLU A 202 25.48 -16.36 -5.43
C GLU A 202 24.43 -16.07 -6.50
N ASP A 203 24.38 -16.90 -7.54
CA ASP A 203 23.33 -16.84 -8.54
C ASP A 203 22.07 -17.59 -8.05
N PRO A 204 20.86 -17.07 -8.33
CA PRO A 204 20.59 -15.84 -9.06
C PRO A 204 20.77 -14.57 -8.19
N MET A 205 21.36 -13.52 -8.77
CA MET A 205 21.49 -12.20 -8.14
C MET A 205 21.27 -11.06 -9.13
N TYR A 206 20.79 -9.92 -8.63
CA TYR A 206 20.78 -8.66 -9.37
C TYR A 206 21.69 -7.64 -8.70
N GLU A 207 22.47 -6.92 -9.49
CA GLU A 207 23.34 -5.86 -9.04
C GLU A 207 22.84 -4.52 -9.59
N VAL A 208 22.63 -3.55 -8.71
CA VAL A 208 22.27 -2.18 -9.04
C VAL A 208 23.49 -1.31 -8.80
N PHE A 209 23.95 -0.63 -9.84
CA PHE A 209 25.05 0.32 -9.80
C PHE A 209 24.46 1.71 -9.95
N ILE A 210 24.63 2.57 -8.95
CA ILE A 210 24.21 3.97 -8.99
C ILE A 210 25.46 4.84 -9.13
N GLY A 211 25.46 5.75 -10.10
CA GLY A 211 26.58 6.65 -10.33
C GLY A 211 27.89 5.93 -10.68
N GLY A 212 27.81 4.87 -11.48
CA GLY A 212 28.99 4.21 -12.03
C GLY A 212 29.65 4.97 -13.19
N TRP A 213 30.78 4.45 -13.66
CA TRP A 213 31.59 5.06 -14.74
C TRP A 213 31.89 6.53 -14.46
N SER A 214 32.51 6.81 -13.31
CA SER A 214 32.78 8.18 -12.85
C SER A 214 31.51 9.01 -12.67
N ASN A 215 30.49 8.42 -12.04
CA ASN A 215 29.22 9.09 -11.72
C ASN A 215 28.46 9.59 -12.96
N SER A 216 28.55 8.88 -14.08
CA SER A 216 27.89 9.26 -15.33
C SER A 216 26.61 8.48 -15.59
N LYS A 217 26.50 7.23 -15.11
CA LYS A 217 25.35 6.37 -15.39
C LYS A 217 25.03 5.38 -14.27
N SER A 218 23.84 4.83 -14.32
CA SER A 218 23.36 3.78 -13.43
C SER A 218 22.92 2.56 -14.24
N VAL A 219 23.20 1.34 -13.74
CA VAL A 219 22.85 0.10 -14.46
C VAL A 219 22.28 -0.96 -13.53
N ILE A 220 21.50 -1.89 -14.08
CA ILE A 220 21.14 -3.15 -13.44
C ILE A 220 21.88 -4.26 -14.18
N ARG A 221 22.53 -5.17 -13.46
CA ARG A 221 23.20 -6.36 -14.00
C ARG A 221 22.63 -7.61 -13.37
N LYS A 222 22.51 -8.67 -14.16
CA LYS A 222 22.11 -9.99 -13.67
C LYS A 222 23.33 -10.91 -13.57
N ASN A 223 23.43 -11.64 -12.46
CA ASN A 223 24.40 -12.73 -12.25
C ASN A 223 25.85 -12.36 -12.58
N ARG A 224 26.25 -11.11 -12.32
CA ARG A 224 27.61 -10.57 -12.60
C ARG A 224 28.07 -10.73 -14.05
N GLN A 225 27.14 -10.89 -14.99
CA GLN A 225 27.42 -11.12 -16.41
C GLN A 225 27.09 -9.89 -17.27
N LYS A 226 27.81 -9.72 -18.37
CA LYS A 226 27.52 -8.70 -19.41
C LYS A 226 26.71 -9.34 -20.54
N PRO A 227 25.85 -8.57 -21.23
CA PRO A 227 25.60 -7.13 -21.07
C PRO A 227 24.81 -6.79 -19.80
N ASP A 228 24.86 -5.52 -19.39
CA ASP A 228 23.96 -5.02 -18.35
C ASP A 228 22.52 -5.10 -18.86
N VAL A 229 21.57 -5.37 -17.97
CA VAL A 229 20.18 -5.65 -18.33
C VAL A 229 19.32 -4.38 -18.35
N ALA A 230 19.75 -3.32 -17.67
CA ALA A 230 19.23 -1.96 -17.85
C ALA A 230 20.33 -0.92 -17.64
N GLU A 231 20.21 0.23 -18.30
CA GLU A 231 21.15 1.35 -18.22
C GLU A 231 20.40 2.68 -18.33
N ALA A 232 20.82 3.68 -17.55
CA ALA A 232 20.32 5.04 -17.61
C ALA A 232 21.44 6.06 -17.39
N ASP A 233 21.44 7.15 -18.16
CA ASP A 233 22.34 8.29 -17.95
C ASP A 233 21.94 9.03 -16.67
N THR A 234 22.85 9.10 -15.70
CA THR A 234 22.62 9.68 -14.38
C THR A 234 23.80 10.55 -13.94
N PRO A 235 24.19 11.56 -14.75
CA PRO A 235 25.39 12.35 -14.48
C PRO A 235 25.28 13.10 -13.15
N GLY A 236 26.28 12.92 -12.30
CA GLY A 236 26.35 13.59 -11.01
C GLY A 236 25.27 13.14 -10.02
N ILE A 237 24.74 11.91 -10.13
CA ILE A 237 23.67 11.44 -9.24
C ILE A 237 24.15 11.20 -7.81
N LEU A 238 25.39 10.77 -7.63
CA LEU A 238 26.06 10.67 -6.32
C LEU A 238 26.88 11.92 -5.99
N ASP A 239 27.24 12.08 -4.71
CA ASP A 239 28.10 13.16 -4.22
C ASP A 239 28.98 12.67 -3.05
N GLY A 240 30.25 13.05 -3.05
CA GLY A 240 31.21 12.67 -2.01
C GLY A 240 31.15 13.55 -0.75
N GLY A 241 30.52 14.72 -0.82
CA GLY A 241 30.38 15.69 0.26
C GLY A 241 29.06 15.58 1.04
N GLU A 242 27.99 15.09 0.43
CA GLU A 242 26.65 15.03 1.02
C GLU A 242 25.96 13.66 0.87
N PHE A 243 25.02 13.35 1.78
CA PHE A 243 24.16 12.18 1.65
C PHE A 243 23.04 12.45 0.66
N ARG A 244 22.86 11.55 -0.30
CA ARG A 244 21.73 11.54 -1.21
C ARG A 244 20.89 10.28 -1.02
N GLY A 245 19.58 10.45 -0.96
CA GLY A 245 18.63 9.39 -0.69
C GLY A 245 18.10 8.73 -1.96
N PHE A 246 17.91 7.43 -1.89
CA PHE A 246 17.43 6.59 -2.98
C PHE A 246 16.48 5.53 -2.44
N TRP A 247 15.67 4.99 -3.34
CA TRP A 247 14.89 3.78 -3.11
C TRP A 247 15.12 2.77 -4.23
N ILE A 248 15.15 1.49 -3.88
CA ILE A 248 15.01 0.36 -4.81
C ILE A 248 13.70 -0.33 -4.48
N ARG A 249 12.92 -0.65 -5.49
CA ARG A 249 11.66 -1.39 -5.37
C ARG A 249 11.72 -2.63 -6.24
N TRP A 250 11.22 -3.75 -5.73
CA TRP A 250 11.10 -4.99 -6.49
C TRP A 250 9.68 -5.54 -6.34
N TYR A 251 8.88 -5.34 -7.37
CA TYR A 251 7.49 -5.79 -7.43
C TYR A 251 7.27 -6.42 -8.80
N ASP A 252 6.51 -7.51 -8.87
CA ASP A 252 6.05 -8.11 -10.13
C ASP A 252 7.14 -8.32 -11.18
N ASN A 253 8.26 -8.93 -10.78
CA ASN A 253 9.39 -9.17 -11.67
C ASN A 253 9.98 -7.88 -12.27
N VAL A 254 9.76 -6.71 -11.66
CA VAL A 254 10.39 -5.44 -12.10
C VAL A 254 11.24 -4.89 -10.96
N ILE A 255 12.48 -4.57 -11.27
CA ILE A 255 13.37 -3.84 -10.36
C ILE A 255 13.38 -2.39 -10.81
N THR A 256 12.97 -1.47 -9.92
CA THR A 256 13.02 -0.02 -10.16
C THR A 256 13.88 0.70 -9.12
N VAL A 257 14.51 1.80 -9.55
CA VAL A 257 15.39 2.62 -8.72
C VAL A 257 15.04 4.10 -8.90
N GLY A 258 14.88 4.83 -7.79
CA GLY A 258 14.52 6.23 -7.79
C GLY A 258 15.13 7.04 -6.64
N ARG A 259 14.82 8.33 -6.60
CA ARG A 259 15.37 9.30 -5.63
C ARG A 259 14.42 9.50 -4.45
N GLU A 260 14.97 9.74 -3.27
CA GLU A 260 14.20 10.13 -2.08
C GLU A 260 13.34 11.37 -2.37
N GLY A 261 12.05 11.32 -2.01
CA GLY A 261 11.08 12.38 -2.27
C GLY A 261 10.50 12.40 -3.69
N GLU A 262 11.02 11.58 -4.60
CA GLU A 262 10.49 11.44 -5.96
C GLU A 262 9.72 10.12 -6.11
N ALA A 263 8.53 10.17 -6.72
CA ALA A 263 7.73 8.97 -6.99
C ALA A 263 8.24 8.19 -8.22
N ALA A 264 8.87 8.88 -9.18
CA ALA A 264 9.34 8.32 -10.45
C ALA A 264 10.70 7.61 -10.31
N ALA A 265 10.85 6.48 -11.01
CA ALA A 265 12.12 5.78 -11.16
C ALA A 265 12.99 6.42 -12.24
N PHE A 266 14.31 6.45 -12.04
CA PHE A 266 15.28 6.79 -13.10
C PHE A 266 15.88 5.55 -13.77
N LEU A 267 15.67 4.36 -13.21
CA LEU A 267 16.14 3.08 -13.75
C LEU A 267 15.09 2.00 -13.48
N SER A 268 14.80 1.18 -14.49
CA SER A 268 13.80 0.12 -14.44
C SER A 268 14.27 -1.07 -15.25
N TYR A 269 13.99 -2.28 -14.80
CA TYR A 269 14.28 -3.51 -15.52
C TYR A 269 13.21 -4.57 -15.26
N ASP A 270 12.67 -5.12 -16.35
CA ASP A 270 11.84 -6.32 -16.32
C ASP A 270 12.75 -7.54 -16.07
N ALA A 271 12.75 -8.03 -14.84
CA ALA A 271 13.46 -9.17 -14.30
C ALA A 271 12.59 -10.44 -14.32
N PRO A 272 12.42 -11.13 -15.47
CA PRO A 272 11.51 -12.29 -15.59
C PRO A 272 11.88 -13.47 -14.68
N ASP A 273 13.14 -13.56 -14.25
CA ASP A 273 13.60 -14.56 -13.27
C ASP A 273 13.90 -13.89 -11.92
N LEU A 274 13.06 -12.96 -11.47
CA LEU A 274 13.18 -12.37 -10.14
C LEU A 274 12.88 -13.44 -9.09
N PHE A 275 13.77 -13.53 -8.12
CA PHE A 275 13.68 -14.43 -6.99
C PHE A 275 13.35 -13.63 -5.72
N PRO A 276 12.91 -14.27 -4.62
CA PRO A 276 12.67 -13.58 -3.37
C PRO A 276 13.93 -12.84 -2.88
N ILE A 277 13.88 -11.52 -2.78
CA ILE A 277 14.99 -10.69 -2.27
C ILE A 277 14.77 -10.54 -0.76
N ASN A 278 15.62 -11.21 0.02
CA ASN A 278 15.59 -11.14 1.49
C ASN A 278 16.77 -10.35 2.05
N PHE A 279 17.80 -10.13 1.23
CA PHE A 279 18.99 -9.38 1.60
C PHE A 279 19.37 -8.37 0.53
N VAL A 280 19.84 -7.22 1.00
CA VAL A 280 20.51 -6.23 0.16
C VAL A 280 21.96 -6.11 0.64
N GLY A 281 22.89 -6.44 -0.24
CA GLY A 281 24.31 -6.16 -0.07
C GLY A 281 24.63 -4.74 -0.48
N VAL A 282 25.38 -3.99 0.30
CA VAL A 282 25.89 -2.66 -0.08
C VAL A 282 27.42 -2.66 -0.12
N CYS A 283 28.01 -2.04 -1.15
CA CYS A 283 29.44 -1.72 -1.22
C CYS A 283 29.69 -0.52 -2.12
N THR A 284 30.91 0.03 -2.06
CA THR A 284 31.39 1.02 -3.04
C THR A 284 32.46 0.41 -3.92
N GLY A 285 32.35 0.62 -5.23
CA GLY A 285 33.23 0.04 -6.24
C GLY A 285 34.40 0.95 -6.66
N TRP A 286 35.37 0.32 -7.35
CA TRP A 286 36.43 0.88 -8.21
C TRP A 286 36.81 2.37 -8.02
N GLY A 287 37.50 2.69 -6.93
CA GLY A 287 38.07 4.02 -6.68
C GLY A 287 37.24 4.90 -5.75
N ALA A 288 36.16 4.39 -5.17
CA ALA A 288 35.33 5.12 -4.22
C ALA A 288 35.17 4.40 -2.88
N ASN A 289 35.17 5.19 -1.81
CA ASN A 289 34.65 4.79 -0.51
C ASN A 289 33.28 5.42 -0.29
N GLY A 290 32.45 4.80 0.55
CA GLY A 290 31.10 5.25 0.81
C GLY A 290 30.73 5.20 2.28
N THR A 291 29.90 6.15 2.68
CA THR A 291 29.14 6.07 3.93
C THR A 291 27.66 5.96 3.57
N TRP A 292 26.98 4.99 4.16
CA TRP A 292 25.58 4.65 3.90
C TRP A 292 24.76 4.83 5.17
N LEU A 293 23.53 5.31 5.02
CA LEU A 293 22.52 5.38 6.08
C LEU A 293 21.38 4.45 5.67
N LEU A 294 21.23 3.35 6.41
CA LEU A 294 20.20 2.35 6.17
C LEU A 294 19.12 2.48 7.25
N GLU A 295 17.85 2.48 6.85
CA GLU A 295 16.74 2.43 7.80
C GLU A 295 16.55 0.98 8.28
N GLU A 296 16.87 0.69 9.54
CA GLU A 296 16.61 -0.64 10.09
C GLU A 296 15.12 -0.83 10.35
N SER A 297 14.50 -1.75 9.60
CA SER A 297 13.28 -2.41 10.04
C SER A 297 13.62 -3.25 11.27
N THR A 298 13.32 -2.76 12.47
CA THR A 298 13.58 -3.50 13.70
C THR A 298 12.61 -4.66 13.83
N ALA A 299 12.88 -5.78 13.15
CA ALA A 299 12.47 -7.09 13.63
C ALA A 299 13.35 -7.45 14.83
N PRO A 300 12.80 -8.06 15.90
CA PRO A 300 13.57 -8.38 17.10
C PRO A 300 14.69 -9.38 16.78
N SER A 301 15.92 -9.00 17.10
CA SER A 301 17.08 -9.88 17.11
C SER A 301 16.87 -11.01 18.13
N ALA A 302 16.77 -12.26 17.66
CA ALA A 302 16.83 -13.44 18.52
C ALA A 302 18.28 -13.75 18.89
N PRO A 303 18.61 -14.07 20.17
CA PRO A 303 19.92 -14.62 20.52
C PRO A 303 20.02 -16.10 20.12
N SER A 304 21.25 -16.48 19.77
CA SER A 304 21.81 -17.79 19.43
C SER A 304 21.22 -19.05 20.10
N GLU A 305 21.03 -20.06 19.24
CA GLU A 305 20.76 -21.51 19.39
C GLU A 305 21.49 -22.30 20.52
N PRO A 306 21.02 -23.51 20.97
CA PRO A 306 20.87 -24.70 20.08
C PRO A 306 19.73 -25.72 20.31
N ALA A 307 19.35 -26.35 19.19
CA ALA A 307 18.93 -27.73 18.90
C ALA A 307 17.99 -28.53 19.84
N MET A 308 16.82 -28.88 19.29
CA MET A 308 16.16 -30.21 19.21
C MET A 308 14.65 -30.13 19.47
N GLY A 309 13.84 -30.45 18.46
CA GLY A 309 12.44 -30.82 18.64
C GLY A 309 11.55 -30.46 17.45
N PHE A 310 11.32 -31.43 16.57
CA PHE A 310 10.26 -31.37 15.57
C PHE A 310 8.88 -31.16 16.21
N ALA A 311 8.17 -30.09 15.82
CA ALA A 311 6.71 -30.04 15.56
C ALA A 311 6.36 -28.71 14.84
N PRO A 312 5.31 -28.69 13.98
CA PRO A 312 5.17 -27.81 12.80
C PRO A 312 4.57 -26.41 13.08
N PRO A 313 4.54 -25.49 12.09
CA PRO A 313 3.98 -24.15 12.25
C PRO A 313 2.48 -24.13 11.94
N THR A 314 1.70 -23.49 12.82
CA THR A 314 0.34 -22.96 12.59
C THR A 314 0.13 -21.86 13.65
N SER A 315 -0.38 -20.65 13.42
CA SER A 315 -1.18 -20.04 12.33
C SER A 315 -1.32 -18.52 12.65
N GLY A 316 -1.64 -17.61 11.72
CA GLY A 316 -2.13 -17.86 10.38
C GLY A 316 -2.08 -16.67 9.41
N GLY A 317 -1.81 -17.02 8.14
CA GLY A 317 -2.27 -16.29 6.96
C GLY A 317 -3.66 -16.82 6.59
N GLY A 318 -4.62 -15.91 6.36
CA GLY A 318 -5.96 -16.26 5.92
C GLY A 318 -6.10 -16.16 4.39
N PRO A 319 -7.23 -16.61 3.82
CA PRO A 319 -7.52 -16.57 2.38
C PRO A 319 -7.72 -15.14 1.81
N GLY A 320 -7.54 -14.09 2.62
CA GLY A 320 -7.90 -12.71 2.27
C GLY A 320 -9.40 -12.43 2.41
N CYS A 321 -9.80 -11.18 2.20
CA CYS A 321 -11.19 -10.73 2.16
C CYS A 321 -11.49 -10.03 0.82
N TRP A 322 -12.70 -10.24 0.30
CA TRP A 322 -13.18 -9.55 -0.90
C TRP A 322 -13.80 -8.22 -0.49
N VAL A 323 -13.28 -7.12 -1.02
CA VAL A 323 -13.71 -5.76 -0.70
C VAL A 323 -14.38 -5.17 -1.94
N PRO A 324 -15.68 -4.78 -1.86
CA PRO A 324 -16.35 -4.10 -2.95
C PRO A 324 -15.61 -2.81 -3.34
N ALA A 325 -15.49 -2.57 -4.63
CA ALA A 325 -14.81 -1.41 -5.21
C ALA A 325 -15.42 -1.09 -6.58
N ALA A 326 -15.15 0.10 -7.11
CA ALA A 326 -15.66 0.49 -8.40
C ALA A 326 -14.76 1.50 -9.12
N ASN A 327 -14.91 1.60 -10.43
CA ASN A 327 -14.35 2.66 -11.28
C ASN A 327 -12.83 2.88 -11.10
N GLY A 328 -12.06 1.80 -10.93
CA GLY A 328 -10.60 1.85 -10.76
C GLY A 328 -10.14 2.00 -9.32
N GLU A 329 -11.05 2.03 -8.35
CA GLU A 329 -10.70 2.03 -6.94
C GLU A 329 -9.91 0.77 -6.58
N ILE A 330 -8.77 0.99 -5.92
CA ILE A 330 -7.89 -0.04 -5.39
C ILE A 330 -7.93 0.06 -3.86
N PRO A 331 -8.60 -0.87 -3.15
CA PRO A 331 -8.61 -0.86 -1.70
C PRO A 331 -7.21 -1.07 -1.07
N PRO A 332 -6.95 -0.58 0.15
CA PRO A 332 -5.68 -0.85 0.85
C PRO A 332 -5.47 -2.35 1.05
N THR A 333 -4.20 -2.80 0.99
CA THR A 333 -3.82 -4.22 1.07
C THR A 333 -4.37 -5.10 -0.05
N SER A 334 -4.79 -4.50 -1.18
CA SER A 334 -5.18 -5.23 -2.38
C SER A 334 -4.07 -6.17 -2.85
N MET A 335 -4.46 -7.37 -3.25
CA MET A 335 -3.55 -8.38 -3.76
C MET A 335 -3.22 -8.10 -5.22
N GLU A 336 -1.93 -7.98 -5.49
CA GLU A 336 -1.36 -7.83 -6.82
C GLU A 336 -1.62 -9.09 -7.65
N GLY A 337 -2.19 -8.88 -8.84
CA GLY A 337 -2.65 -9.95 -9.74
C GLY A 337 -1.72 -10.20 -10.92
N GLY A 338 -0.99 -9.18 -11.35
CA GLY A 338 -0.13 -9.17 -12.53
C GLY A 338 -0.01 -7.74 -13.09
N PHE A 339 0.40 -7.59 -14.34
CA PHE A 339 0.72 -6.30 -14.93
C PHE A 339 0.32 -6.21 -16.41
N ASP A 340 -0.06 -5.02 -16.85
CA ASP A 340 -0.24 -4.64 -18.26
C ASP A 340 0.71 -3.47 -18.57
N GLY A 341 1.80 -3.77 -19.28
CA GLY A 341 2.91 -2.83 -19.44
C GLY A 341 3.50 -2.41 -18.09
N SER A 342 3.44 -1.11 -17.76
CA SER A 342 3.90 -0.57 -16.48
C SER A 342 2.80 -0.45 -15.42
N GLU A 343 1.58 -0.89 -15.72
CA GLU A 343 0.42 -0.74 -14.85
C GLU A 343 0.15 -2.00 -14.04
N GLN A 344 0.09 -1.85 -12.71
CA GLN A 344 -0.29 -2.92 -11.80
C GLN A 344 -1.76 -3.31 -11.98
N LEU A 345 -2.01 -4.59 -12.20
CA LEU A 345 -3.34 -5.19 -12.16
C LEU A 345 -3.57 -5.83 -10.79
N TYR A 346 -4.82 -5.83 -10.34
CA TYR A 346 -5.20 -6.42 -9.06
C TYR A 346 -6.15 -7.59 -9.24
N ILE A 347 -6.10 -8.54 -8.30
CA ILE A 347 -7.03 -9.66 -8.25
C ILE A 347 -8.41 -9.12 -7.92
N ALA A 348 -9.32 -9.20 -8.88
CA ALA A 348 -10.70 -8.78 -8.70
C ALA A 348 -11.68 -9.87 -9.16
N ARG A 349 -12.97 -9.66 -8.87
CA ARG A 349 -14.05 -10.48 -9.40
C ARG A 349 -15.28 -9.63 -9.66
N ALA A 350 -16.10 -10.04 -10.62
CA ALA A 350 -17.35 -9.36 -10.96
C ALA A 350 -18.45 -10.36 -11.26
N LYS A 351 -19.71 -9.94 -11.09
CA LYS A 351 -20.87 -10.73 -11.48
C LYS A 351 -21.16 -10.53 -12.97
N HIS A 352 -21.32 -11.62 -13.72
CA HIS A 352 -21.64 -11.57 -15.14
C HIS A 352 -22.53 -12.76 -15.53
N GLU A 353 -23.71 -12.50 -16.10
CA GLU A 353 -24.66 -13.52 -16.58
C GLU A 353 -25.02 -14.62 -15.54
N GLY A 354 -25.01 -14.27 -14.25
CA GLY A 354 -25.33 -15.18 -13.15
C GLY A 354 -24.11 -15.84 -12.48
N ASP A 355 -22.95 -15.77 -13.11
CA ASP A 355 -21.67 -16.24 -12.56
C ASP A 355 -21.00 -15.14 -11.73
N LEU A 356 -20.23 -15.54 -10.73
CA LEU A 356 -19.24 -14.68 -10.06
C LEU A 356 -17.86 -15.08 -10.57
N ILE A 357 -17.21 -14.20 -11.33
CA ILE A 357 -16.03 -14.56 -12.12
C ILE A 357 -14.81 -13.78 -11.65
N PRO A 358 -13.69 -14.44 -11.29
CA PRO A 358 -12.43 -13.75 -11.04
C PRO A 358 -11.80 -13.24 -12.34
N GLY A 359 -11.13 -12.10 -12.24
CA GLY A 359 -10.54 -11.37 -13.37
C GLY A 359 -9.56 -10.30 -12.91
N LYS A 360 -9.20 -9.41 -13.83
CA LYS A 360 -8.20 -8.36 -13.61
C LYS A 360 -8.88 -7.02 -13.37
N LEU A 361 -8.55 -6.34 -12.28
CA LEU A 361 -8.78 -4.90 -12.19
C LEU A 361 -7.65 -4.18 -12.92
N HIS A 362 -8.01 -3.34 -13.89
CA HIS A 362 -7.11 -2.40 -14.56
C HIS A 362 -7.41 -0.97 -14.07
N PRO A 363 -6.62 -0.42 -13.13
CA PRO A 363 -6.94 0.82 -12.42
C PRO A 363 -7.18 2.04 -13.30
N SER A 364 -6.33 2.27 -14.31
CA SER A 364 -6.41 3.41 -15.23
C SER A 364 -7.60 3.32 -16.19
N HIS A 365 -8.02 2.11 -16.54
CA HIS A 365 -9.25 1.88 -17.29
C HIS A 365 -10.48 2.08 -16.41
N GLY A 366 -10.33 1.91 -15.09
CA GLY A 366 -11.43 1.96 -14.14
C GLY A 366 -12.27 0.68 -14.09
N VAL A 367 -11.77 -0.41 -14.68
CA VAL A 367 -12.59 -1.56 -15.07
C VAL A 367 -12.00 -2.86 -14.53
N CYS A 368 -12.85 -3.69 -13.95
CA CYS A 368 -12.58 -5.11 -13.74
C CYS A 368 -13.01 -5.89 -14.99
N TYR A 369 -12.06 -6.51 -15.67
CA TYR A 369 -12.32 -7.34 -16.83
C TYR A 369 -12.43 -8.81 -16.41
N VAL A 370 -13.48 -9.49 -16.85
CA VAL A 370 -13.71 -10.92 -16.64
C VAL A 370 -13.88 -11.64 -17.97
N ALA A 371 -13.42 -12.88 -18.04
CA ALA A 371 -13.51 -13.72 -19.24
C ALA A 371 -14.81 -14.54 -19.21
N PHE A 372 -15.66 -14.42 -20.23
CA PHE A 372 -16.91 -15.20 -20.32
C PHE A 372 -17.41 -15.37 -21.75
N GLY A 373 -17.82 -16.59 -22.12
CA GLY A 373 -18.56 -16.87 -23.35
C GLY A 373 -17.81 -16.49 -24.64
N GLY A 374 -16.49 -16.56 -24.64
CA GLY A 374 -15.64 -16.16 -25.77
C GLY A 374 -15.21 -14.69 -25.78
N GLY A 375 -15.66 -13.86 -24.83
CA GLY A 375 -15.36 -12.43 -24.78
C GLY A 375 -14.72 -11.94 -23.47
N GLU A 376 -14.07 -10.78 -23.54
CA GLU A 376 -13.67 -9.97 -22.38
C GLU A 376 -14.79 -8.97 -22.04
N HIS A 377 -15.22 -8.99 -20.79
CA HIS A 377 -16.34 -8.16 -20.32
C HIS A 377 -15.87 -7.24 -19.21
N GLY A 378 -15.99 -5.94 -19.43
CA GLY A 378 -15.64 -4.92 -18.46
C GLY A 378 -16.79 -4.60 -17.50
N HIS A 379 -16.47 -4.58 -16.20
CA HIS A 379 -17.38 -4.18 -15.13
C HIS A 379 -16.78 -3.03 -14.33
N ASN A 380 -17.57 -2.00 -14.11
CA ASN A 380 -17.18 -0.85 -13.29
C ASN A 380 -17.45 -1.08 -11.80
N GLU A 381 -18.24 -2.10 -11.45
CA GLU A 381 -18.49 -2.54 -10.08
C GLU A 381 -17.95 -3.96 -9.92
N TYR A 382 -17.12 -4.17 -8.91
CA TYR A 382 -16.40 -5.42 -8.70
C TYR A 382 -16.00 -5.55 -7.22
N GLU A 383 -15.39 -6.68 -6.87
CA GLU A 383 -14.74 -6.85 -5.57
C GLU A 383 -13.24 -7.11 -5.79
N VAL A 384 -12.38 -6.53 -4.96
CA VAL A 384 -10.93 -6.72 -4.99
C VAL A 384 -10.50 -7.57 -3.80
N LEU A 385 -9.63 -8.55 -4.05
CA LEU A 385 -9.08 -9.38 -2.97
C LEU A 385 -8.06 -8.58 -2.16
N CYS A 386 -8.25 -8.49 -0.85
CA CYS A 386 -7.40 -7.73 0.08
C CYS A 386 -6.91 -8.59 1.24
N ALA A 387 -5.80 -8.18 1.86
CA ALA A 387 -5.22 -8.83 3.05
C ALA A 387 -5.01 -10.36 2.89
N GLY A 388 -4.74 -10.81 1.67
CA GLY A 388 -4.44 -12.21 1.38
C GLY A 388 -2.98 -12.53 1.72
N GLY A 389 -2.74 -13.66 2.37
CA GLY A 389 -1.39 -14.19 2.59
C GLY A 389 -1.00 -15.25 1.56
N GLY A 390 -1.49 -15.17 0.32
CA GLY A 390 -1.38 -16.24 -0.67
C GLY A 390 -0.16 -16.13 -1.57
N GLN A 391 0.08 -17.20 -2.35
CA GLN A 391 1.17 -17.28 -3.33
C GLN A 391 0.66 -17.82 -4.66
N TRP A 392 1.36 -17.48 -5.75
CA TRP A 392 1.09 -18.04 -7.08
C TRP A 392 1.88 -19.33 -7.28
N VAL A 393 1.20 -20.39 -7.72
CA VAL A 393 1.80 -21.72 -7.94
C VAL A 393 1.52 -22.18 -9.37
N PRO A 394 2.53 -22.60 -10.14
CA PRO A 394 2.33 -23.13 -11.49
C PRO A 394 1.55 -24.44 -11.45
N VAL A 395 0.56 -24.59 -12.34
CA VAL A 395 -0.24 -25.80 -12.47
C VAL A 395 0.31 -26.65 -13.61
N GLN A 396 0.56 -27.93 -13.33
CA GLN A 396 0.96 -28.94 -14.32
C GLN A 396 -0.21 -29.91 -14.55
N ASP A 397 -0.47 -30.24 -15.82
CA ASP A 397 -1.48 -31.24 -16.24
C ASP A 397 -2.90 -31.00 -15.69
N GLY A 398 -3.26 -29.74 -15.41
CA GLY A 398 -4.57 -29.36 -14.88
C GLY A 398 -4.82 -29.73 -13.41
N ASN A 399 -3.78 -30.15 -12.67
CA ASN A 399 -3.90 -30.55 -11.27
C ASN A 399 -3.91 -29.32 -10.34
N ILE A 400 -5.10 -28.85 -9.96
CA ILE A 400 -5.28 -27.70 -9.08
C ILE A 400 -4.93 -28.08 -7.63
N PRO A 401 -4.03 -27.36 -6.95
CA PRO A 401 -3.67 -27.62 -5.56
C PRO A 401 -4.88 -27.54 -4.61
N PRO A 402 -4.96 -28.40 -3.58
CA PRO A 402 -6.08 -28.41 -2.63
C PRO A 402 -6.27 -27.10 -1.83
N ASN A 403 -5.21 -26.27 -1.74
CA ASN A 403 -5.23 -24.97 -1.07
C ASN A 403 -5.44 -23.78 -2.02
N ALA A 404 -5.85 -24.03 -3.27
CA ALA A 404 -6.24 -22.98 -4.20
C ALA A 404 -7.40 -22.14 -3.64
N VAL A 405 -7.28 -20.81 -3.75
CA VAL A 405 -8.27 -19.87 -3.23
C VAL A 405 -9.43 -19.75 -4.23
N PRO A 406 -10.68 -20.05 -3.83
CA PRO A 406 -11.84 -19.84 -4.67
C PRO A 406 -12.03 -18.34 -4.97
N GLY A 407 -12.11 -18.01 -6.26
CA GLY A 407 -12.32 -16.66 -6.76
C GLY A 407 -13.78 -16.34 -7.03
N GLY A 408 -14.58 -17.36 -7.31
CA GLY A 408 -15.99 -17.23 -7.62
C GLY A 408 -16.64 -18.57 -7.95
N GLU A 409 -17.79 -18.55 -8.62
CA GLU A 409 -18.57 -19.73 -8.95
C GLU A 409 -19.43 -19.50 -10.19
N THR A 410 -19.71 -20.56 -10.95
CA THR A 410 -20.69 -20.52 -12.04
C THR A 410 -22.11 -20.52 -11.47
N ALA A 411 -23.09 -20.14 -12.28
CA ALA A 411 -24.52 -20.19 -11.92
C ALA A 411 -25.00 -21.60 -11.55
N GLU A 412 -24.29 -22.63 -12.01
CA GLU A 412 -24.53 -24.05 -11.73
C GLU A 412 -23.84 -24.54 -10.45
N GLY A 413 -23.04 -23.67 -9.80
CA GLY A 413 -22.32 -23.94 -8.56
C GLY A 413 -20.95 -24.58 -8.75
N GLU A 414 -20.37 -24.56 -9.95
CA GLU A 414 -18.98 -24.98 -10.15
C GLU A 414 -18.04 -23.91 -9.57
N PRO A 415 -17.13 -24.25 -8.65
CA PRO A 415 -16.15 -23.28 -8.13
C PRO A 415 -15.16 -22.86 -9.21
N LEU A 416 -14.93 -21.55 -9.31
CA LEU A 416 -13.92 -20.94 -10.15
C LEU A 416 -12.75 -20.49 -9.26
N PHE A 417 -11.53 -20.84 -9.65
CA PHE A 417 -10.32 -20.44 -8.91
C PHE A 417 -9.63 -19.25 -9.56
N ILE A 418 -8.85 -18.52 -8.76
CA ILE A 418 -8.09 -17.37 -9.20
C ILE A 418 -6.83 -17.87 -9.92
N GLY A 419 -6.76 -17.64 -11.23
CA GLY A 419 -5.60 -17.99 -12.04
C GLY A 419 -4.98 -16.77 -12.68
N ARG A 420 -3.75 -16.92 -13.18
CA ARG A 420 -3.15 -15.94 -14.09
C ARG A 420 -2.33 -16.63 -15.17
N ALA A 421 -2.23 -15.98 -16.32
CA ALA A 421 -1.42 -16.44 -17.44
C ALA A 421 -0.68 -15.27 -18.10
N THR A 422 0.39 -15.59 -18.81
CA THR A 422 1.16 -14.62 -19.60
C THR A 422 0.65 -14.57 -21.03
N HIS A 423 0.28 -13.38 -21.51
CA HIS A 423 -0.21 -13.15 -22.88
C HIS A 423 0.35 -11.83 -23.42
N ASP A 424 1.04 -11.88 -24.56
CA ASP A 424 1.62 -10.72 -25.25
C ASP A 424 2.38 -9.74 -24.33
N GLY A 425 3.17 -10.29 -23.40
CA GLY A 425 3.98 -9.50 -22.45
C GLY A 425 3.22 -8.98 -21.23
N THR A 426 1.93 -9.29 -21.09
CA THR A 426 1.13 -9.02 -19.88
C THR A 426 1.03 -10.26 -19.01
N VAL A 427 0.92 -10.07 -17.69
CA VAL A 427 0.50 -11.13 -16.76
C VAL A 427 -0.88 -10.75 -16.27
N THR A 428 -1.89 -11.53 -16.61
CA THR A 428 -3.28 -11.15 -16.39
C THR A 428 -4.02 -12.20 -15.56
N VAL A 429 -4.83 -11.72 -14.61
CA VAL A 429 -5.70 -12.55 -13.79
C VAL A 429 -6.95 -12.96 -14.57
N GLY A 430 -7.37 -14.20 -14.40
CA GLY A 430 -8.56 -14.78 -14.99
C GLY A 430 -9.14 -15.92 -14.16
N LYS A 431 -10.04 -16.69 -14.77
CA LYS A 431 -10.73 -17.81 -14.11
C LYS A 431 -10.08 -19.14 -14.47
N VAL A 432 -9.77 -19.95 -13.47
CA VAL A 432 -9.49 -21.37 -13.66
C VAL A 432 -10.80 -22.12 -13.52
N GLN A 433 -11.19 -22.84 -14.57
CA GLN A 433 -12.40 -23.65 -14.57
C GLN A 433 -12.02 -25.15 -14.58
N PRO A 434 -12.17 -25.85 -13.44
CA PRO A 434 -11.71 -27.23 -13.30
C PRO A 434 -12.30 -28.19 -14.34
N SER A 435 -13.59 -28.08 -14.65
CA SER A 435 -14.27 -28.94 -15.63
C SER A 435 -13.72 -28.79 -17.05
N HIS A 436 -13.16 -27.62 -17.40
CA HIS A 436 -12.53 -27.34 -18.69
C HIS A 436 -11.02 -27.60 -18.68
N GLY A 437 -10.43 -27.69 -17.48
CA GLY A 437 -9.01 -27.96 -17.27
C GLY A 437 -8.09 -26.89 -17.86
N CYS A 438 -8.48 -25.61 -17.77
CA CYS A 438 -7.70 -24.47 -18.26
C CYS A 438 -7.98 -23.19 -17.45
N CYS A 439 -7.09 -22.22 -17.59
CA CYS A 439 -7.31 -20.84 -17.18
C CYS A 439 -7.78 -20.01 -18.37
N TYR A 440 -8.84 -19.24 -18.21
CA TYR A 440 -9.33 -18.28 -19.19
C TYR A 440 -8.99 -16.87 -18.72
N ILE A 441 -8.31 -16.11 -19.58
CA ILE A 441 -7.99 -14.71 -19.31
C ILE A 441 -8.81 -13.78 -20.21
N PRO A 442 -9.24 -12.61 -19.70
CA PRO A 442 -9.78 -11.55 -20.53
C PRO A 442 -8.63 -10.75 -21.17
N TYR A 443 -8.59 -10.65 -22.50
CA TYR A 443 -7.58 -9.84 -23.20
C TYR A 443 -8.05 -9.37 -24.58
N GLY A 444 -7.88 -8.08 -24.87
CA GLY A 444 -8.10 -7.53 -26.21
C GLY A 444 -9.54 -7.66 -26.74
N GLY A 445 -10.53 -7.75 -25.84
CA GLY A 445 -11.93 -8.02 -26.20
C GLY A 445 -12.31 -9.51 -26.26
N GLU A 446 -11.36 -10.44 -26.10
CA GLU A 446 -11.59 -11.89 -26.22
C GLU A 446 -11.36 -12.64 -24.89
N GLU A 447 -11.99 -13.82 -24.77
CA GLU A 447 -11.67 -14.82 -23.74
C GLU A 447 -10.62 -15.79 -24.30
N VAL A 448 -9.41 -15.78 -23.74
CA VAL A 448 -8.27 -16.58 -24.23
C VAL A 448 -7.96 -17.72 -23.27
N ALA A 449 -7.88 -18.95 -23.78
CA ALA A 449 -7.68 -20.16 -22.98
C ALA A 449 -6.21 -20.59 -22.89
N TYR A 450 -5.77 -20.92 -21.68
CA TYR A 450 -4.40 -21.34 -21.35
C TYR A 450 -4.36 -22.68 -20.61
N LYS A 451 -3.49 -23.58 -21.08
CA LYS A 451 -3.20 -24.86 -20.39
C LYS A 451 -2.04 -24.74 -19.40
N ASP A 452 -1.10 -23.85 -19.68
CA ASP A 452 -0.02 -23.47 -18.77
C ASP A 452 -0.41 -22.17 -18.06
N PHE A 453 -0.59 -22.24 -16.75
CA PHE A 453 -1.02 -21.10 -15.92
C PHE A 453 -0.57 -21.27 -14.46
N GLU A 454 -0.67 -20.19 -13.68
CA GLU A 454 -0.48 -20.22 -12.23
C GLU A 454 -1.83 -20.05 -11.52
N VAL A 455 -1.97 -20.66 -10.35
CA VAL A 455 -3.15 -20.54 -9.48
C VAL A 455 -2.76 -19.92 -8.14
N TYR A 456 -3.62 -19.06 -7.61
CA TYR A 456 -3.41 -18.42 -6.33
C TYR A 456 -3.83 -19.36 -5.18
N VAL A 457 -2.91 -19.63 -4.24
CA VAL A 457 -3.12 -20.55 -3.12
C VAL A 457 -2.96 -19.84 -1.77
N ALA A 458 -3.70 -20.25 -0.75
CA ALA A 458 -3.51 -19.77 0.62
C ALA A 458 -2.32 -20.47 1.30
N MET A 459 -1.57 -19.74 2.13
CA MET A 459 -0.44 -20.25 2.92
C MET A 459 -0.86 -20.94 4.22
#